data_AF-A0A814FGL3-F1
#
_entry.id   AF-A0A814FGL3-F1
#
_cell.length_a   1.000
_cell.length_b   1.000
_cell.length_c   1.000
_cell.angle_alpha   90.00
_cell.angle_beta   90.00
_cell.angle_gamma   90.00
#
_symmetry.space_group_name_H-M   'P 1'
#
loop_
_entity.id
_entity.type
_entity.pdbx_description
1 polymer ?
#
loop_
_entity_poly.entity_id
_entity_poly.type
_entity_poly.pdbx_seq_one_letter_code
_entity_poly.pdbx_strand_id
1 'polypeptide(L)'
;MTMIKCERIRIGQEFLTSREWPALFRESAHDRCYCNNCYPASSQDVFFAAGFTYVIPRGWTRFGICIDERWTAHHNAWKTWANCYHGTSIESAKSIVEHRQFLLPNDITKDGKRLNIRGGHIPDEVFVFTTPTIKYAALDCYAETYTFTSTKTNKHYKIKVALQCKQKPDSITVQGETVGARQRQETICPYVPNEIIEWKTAQRSVILTYGLLLEIVPDKSNLNVYMFIGSKKVCCPHCSQTNTWQNGDYIDGKAVVCAQKTCMKVFQQLNCPHCSESIVWKDRSYKEGKIITCPYENCQKTFQQLNCPHCSQSNVWKDASYKPGPPIKCQDKTCQKTFQQLNCPHCLGSNKWKDANYKQGLITTCSYENCKKTFQHLSCAHCMDPIIWKNANYREGTIVTCPHANCKKKFQQIECPHCSGSNIWRNADHEEGAVSICAHENCKKTFQQLICPHCYQSMQWTNAKYRMGSITVCPQNGCKKSFQKLCCAHCTQTISWKDATYKEGTIVNCPYDNCKKPFQRVYCPCCLGSILWKNADYKLGSLITCPYQHCQKTFIVNS
;
A
#
# COMPACT_ATOMS: atom_id res chain seq x y z
N MET A 1 -20.47 3.84 -11.97
CA MET A 1 -19.00 3.75 -11.79
C MET A 1 -18.55 2.37 -12.24
N THR A 2 -17.93 2.26 -13.42
CA THR A 2 -17.31 1.02 -13.89
C THR A 2 -16.11 0.69 -13.00
N MET A 3 -16.15 -0.43 -12.28
CA MET A 3 -14.99 -0.92 -11.51
C MET A 3 -13.79 -1.03 -12.45
N ILE A 4 -12.72 -0.28 -12.16
CA ILE A 4 -11.47 -0.37 -12.91
C ILE A 4 -10.90 -1.77 -12.68
N LYS A 5 -10.98 -2.63 -13.69
CA LYS A 5 -10.41 -3.99 -13.65
C LYS A 5 -8.89 -3.91 -13.44
N CYS A 6 -8.36 -4.76 -12.57
CA CYS A 6 -6.92 -4.88 -12.29
C CYS A 6 -6.10 -5.04 -13.58
N GLU A 7 -4.93 -4.39 -13.68
CA GLU A 7 -4.04 -4.48 -14.85
C GLU A 7 -3.70 -5.93 -15.20
N ARG A 8 -3.45 -6.80 -14.20
CA ARG A 8 -3.14 -8.22 -14.46
C ARG A 8 -4.31 -9.00 -15.07
N ILE A 9 -5.55 -8.70 -14.67
CA ILE A 9 -6.73 -9.29 -15.31
C ILE A 9 -6.80 -8.86 -16.77
N ARG A 10 -6.59 -7.57 -17.06
CA ARG A 10 -6.60 -7.04 -18.43
C ARG A 10 -5.49 -7.66 -19.30
N ILE A 11 -4.26 -7.72 -18.79
CA ILE A 11 -3.13 -8.29 -19.54
C ILE A 11 -3.32 -9.80 -19.75
N GLY A 12 -3.78 -10.53 -18.74
CA GLY A 12 -4.08 -11.95 -18.90
C GLY A 12 -5.19 -12.19 -19.92
N GLN A 13 -6.21 -11.34 -19.98
CA GLN A 13 -7.24 -11.39 -21.03
C GLN A 13 -6.64 -11.20 -22.43
N GLU A 14 -5.77 -10.20 -22.61
CA GLU A 14 -5.09 -9.97 -23.89
C GLU A 14 -4.21 -11.18 -24.28
N PHE A 15 -3.48 -11.75 -23.33
CA PHE A 15 -2.67 -12.94 -23.56
C PHE A 15 -3.54 -14.15 -23.97
N LEU A 16 -4.63 -14.42 -23.26
CA LEU A 16 -5.53 -15.52 -23.57
C LEU A 16 -6.19 -15.36 -24.94
N THR A 17 -6.58 -14.14 -25.31
CA THR A 17 -7.06 -13.85 -26.67
C THR A 17 -5.97 -14.13 -27.70
N SER A 18 -4.72 -13.71 -27.46
CA SER A 18 -3.60 -13.96 -28.39
C SER A 18 -3.21 -15.43 -28.54
N ARG A 19 -3.61 -16.28 -27.57
CA ARG A 19 -3.38 -17.73 -27.57
C ARG A 19 -4.61 -18.54 -27.94
N GLU A 20 -5.66 -17.87 -28.44
CA GLU A 20 -6.92 -18.51 -28.84
C GLU A 20 -7.47 -19.42 -27.73
N TRP A 21 -7.41 -18.93 -26.49
CA TRP A 21 -7.97 -19.65 -25.35
C TRP A 21 -9.48 -19.81 -25.57
N PRO A 22 -10.03 -21.03 -25.43
CA PRO A 22 -11.38 -21.32 -25.88
C PRO A 22 -12.42 -20.59 -25.04
N ALA A 23 -13.08 -19.61 -25.65
CA ALA A 23 -14.04 -18.72 -24.98
C ALA A 23 -15.22 -19.48 -24.35
N LEU A 24 -15.64 -20.60 -24.95
CA LEU A 24 -16.72 -21.46 -24.46
C LEU A 24 -16.45 -22.07 -23.08
N PHE A 25 -15.17 -22.19 -22.69
CA PHE A 25 -14.80 -22.76 -21.40
C PHE A 25 -14.42 -21.68 -20.38
N ARG A 26 -14.74 -20.41 -20.64
CA ARG A 26 -14.40 -19.32 -19.74
C ARG A 26 -15.61 -18.92 -18.90
N GLU A 27 -15.41 -18.85 -17.58
CA GLU A 27 -16.40 -18.30 -16.64
C GLU A 27 -15.84 -17.04 -15.97
N SER A 28 -16.11 -15.89 -16.60
CA SER A 28 -15.50 -14.61 -16.18
C SER A 28 -15.97 -14.14 -14.80
N ALA A 29 -17.12 -14.62 -14.30
CA ALA A 29 -17.56 -14.33 -12.94
C ALA A 29 -16.62 -14.92 -11.87
N HIS A 30 -15.78 -15.88 -12.24
CA HIS A 30 -14.79 -16.50 -11.36
C HIS A 30 -13.35 -16.02 -11.58
N ASP A 31 -13.14 -15.02 -12.45
CA ASP A 31 -11.85 -14.36 -12.61
C ASP A 31 -11.43 -13.71 -11.28
N ARG A 32 -10.20 -13.95 -10.83
CA ARG A 32 -9.69 -13.41 -9.54
C ARG A 32 -8.20 -13.10 -9.63
N CYS A 33 -7.82 -11.90 -9.22
CA CYS A 33 -6.42 -11.52 -9.10
C CYS A 33 -5.93 -11.66 -7.65
N TYR A 34 -4.74 -12.22 -7.46
CA TYR A 34 -4.09 -12.38 -6.16
C TYR A 34 -2.84 -11.48 -6.02
N CYS A 35 -2.79 -10.35 -6.74
CA CYS A 35 -1.76 -9.33 -6.51
C CYS A 35 -2.02 -8.57 -5.21
N ASN A 36 -1.01 -7.85 -4.70
CA ASN A 36 -1.12 -7.11 -3.43
C ASN A 36 -2.28 -6.09 -3.38
N ASN A 37 -2.76 -5.60 -4.54
CA ASN A 37 -3.89 -4.68 -4.60
C ASN A 37 -5.25 -5.41 -4.52
N CYS A 38 -5.36 -6.61 -5.10
CA CYS A 38 -6.61 -7.37 -5.18
C CYS A 38 -6.76 -8.40 -4.05
N TYR A 39 -5.63 -8.82 -3.47
CA TYR A 39 -5.57 -9.75 -2.34
C TYR A 39 -4.46 -9.25 -1.39
N PRO A 40 -4.78 -8.31 -0.48
CA PRO A 40 -3.79 -7.61 0.33
C PRO A 40 -3.05 -8.53 1.30
N ALA A 41 -1.92 -8.06 1.82
CA ALA A 41 -1.10 -8.82 2.78
C ALA A 41 -1.84 -9.13 4.09
N SER A 42 -2.91 -8.40 4.40
CA SER A 42 -3.80 -8.70 5.54
C SER A 42 -4.72 -9.90 5.32
N SER A 43 -4.88 -10.35 4.07
CA SER A 43 -5.63 -11.59 3.78
C SER A 43 -4.81 -12.83 4.17
N GLN A 44 -5.49 -13.97 4.38
CA GLN A 44 -4.82 -15.21 4.77
C GLN A 44 -3.97 -15.79 3.64
N ASP A 45 -2.84 -16.41 3.98
CA ASP A 45 -1.94 -17.05 3.00
C ASP A 45 -2.27 -18.52 2.76
N VAL A 46 -2.96 -19.13 3.70
CA VAL A 46 -3.31 -20.55 3.70
C VAL A 46 -4.71 -20.76 4.25
N PHE A 47 -5.36 -21.82 3.77
CA PHE A 47 -6.57 -22.38 4.37
C PHE A 47 -6.36 -23.87 4.58
N PHE A 48 -7.00 -24.45 5.58
CA PHE A 48 -7.08 -25.89 5.72
C PHE A 48 -8.40 -26.39 5.12
N ALA A 49 -8.33 -27.27 4.13
CA ALA A 49 -9.50 -27.79 3.44
C ALA A 49 -9.29 -29.26 3.05
N ALA A 50 -10.30 -30.09 3.32
CA ALA A 50 -10.29 -31.52 3.00
C ALA A 50 -9.07 -32.29 3.55
N GLY A 51 -8.55 -31.89 4.71
CA GLY A 51 -7.38 -32.53 5.33
C GLY A 51 -6.03 -32.00 4.84
N PHE A 52 -6.00 -31.04 3.93
CA PHE A 52 -4.77 -30.52 3.33
C PHE A 52 -4.64 -28.99 3.46
N THR A 53 -3.40 -28.52 3.49
CA THR A 53 -3.07 -27.10 3.41
C THR A 53 -3.24 -26.60 1.98
N TYR A 54 -4.16 -25.68 1.77
CA TYR A 54 -4.33 -24.92 0.54
C TYR A 54 -3.54 -23.62 0.62
N VAL A 55 -2.47 -23.49 -0.16
CA VAL A 55 -1.66 -22.27 -0.23
C VAL A 55 -2.25 -21.31 -1.26
N ILE A 56 -2.61 -20.10 -0.87
CA ILE A 56 -3.18 -19.10 -1.78
C ILE A 56 -2.16 -18.70 -2.85
N PRO A 57 -2.54 -18.60 -4.14
CA PRO A 57 -1.59 -18.37 -5.21
C PRO A 57 -1.27 -16.87 -5.34
N ARG A 58 -0.68 -16.28 -4.30
CA ARG A 58 -0.30 -14.86 -4.28
C ARG A 58 0.61 -14.52 -5.45
N GLY A 59 0.33 -13.39 -6.08
CA GLY A 59 1.03 -12.95 -7.29
C GLY A 59 0.44 -13.50 -8.59
N TRP A 60 -0.49 -14.45 -8.55
CA TRP A 60 -1.11 -15.01 -9.75
C TRP A 60 -2.46 -14.37 -10.07
N THR A 61 -2.95 -14.59 -11.28
CA THR A 61 -4.30 -14.21 -11.71
C THR A 61 -5.02 -15.45 -12.22
N ARG A 62 -6.16 -15.76 -11.61
CA ARG A 62 -7.04 -16.85 -12.03
C ARG A 62 -8.04 -16.36 -13.05
N PHE A 63 -8.20 -17.12 -14.11
CA PHE A 63 -9.31 -17.04 -15.05
C PHE A 63 -10.22 -18.24 -14.83
N GLY A 64 -11.51 -17.98 -14.61
CA GLY A 64 -12.47 -19.04 -14.31
C GLY A 64 -12.63 -19.99 -15.49
N ILE A 65 -12.66 -21.29 -15.21
CA ILE A 65 -12.95 -22.32 -16.21
C ILE A 65 -14.38 -22.83 -15.96
N CYS A 66 -15.16 -22.95 -17.03
CA CYS A 66 -16.50 -23.53 -16.99
C CYS A 66 -16.41 -25.01 -16.60
N ILE A 67 -17.16 -25.40 -15.57
CA ILE A 67 -17.20 -26.75 -15.03
C ILE A 67 -18.57 -27.38 -15.24
N ASP A 68 -18.67 -28.70 -15.12
CA ASP A 68 -19.97 -29.38 -14.99
C ASP A 68 -20.46 -29.26 -13.54
N GLU A 69 -21.41 -28.36 -13.31
CA GLU A 69 -21.95 -28.11 -11.97
C GLU A 69 -22.69 -29.32 -11.39
N ARG A 70 -23.41 -30.10 -12.23
CA ARG A 70 -24.17 -31.28 -11.77
C ARG A 70 -23.21 -32.37 -11.31
N TRP A 71 -22.20 -32.67 -12.12
CA TRP A 71 -21.17 -33.64 -11.76
C TRP A 71 -20.40 -33.20 -10.51
N THR A 72 -20.04 -31.92 -10.43
CA THR A 72 -19.29 -31.36 -9.30
C THR A 72 -20.10 -31.39 -8.00
N ALA A 73 -21.40 -31.10 -8.07
CA ALA A 73 -22.32 -31.19 -6.94
C ALA A 73 -22.54 -32.64 -6.49
N HIS A 74 -22.72 -33.58 -7.43
CA HIS A 74 -22.88 -35.01 -7.13
C HIS A 74 -21.69 -35.58 -6.33
N HIS A 75 -20.46 -35.18 -6.69
CA HIS A 75 -19.23 -35.60 -5.98
C HIS A 75 -18.90 -34.75 -4.76
N ASN A 76 -19.70 -33.70 -4.47
CA ASN A 76 -19.47 -32.71 -3.42
C ASN A 76 -18.05 -32.08 -3.48
N ALA A 77 -17.46 -31.99 -4.67
CA ALA A 77 -16.03 -31.75 -4.84
C ALA A 77 -15.57 -30.40 -4.26
N TRP A 78 -16.45 -29.39 -4.24
CA TRP A 78 -16.12 -28.10 -3.63
C TRP A 78 -15.80 -28.18 -2.13
N LYS A 79 -16.50 -29.07 -1.40
CA LYS A 79 -16.35 -29.23 0.04
C LYS A 79 -15.35 -30.32 0.41
N THR A 80 -15.32 -31.42 -0.34
CA THR A 80 -14.60 -32.64 0.06
C THR A 80 -13.27 -32.81 -0.66
N TRP A 81 -13.00 -32.11 -1.76
CA TRP A 81 -11.75 -32.29 -2.51
C TRP A 81 -10.69 -31.26 -2.13
N ALA A 82 -9.44 -31.71 -2.10
CA ALA A 82 -8.27 -30.91 -1.76
C ALA A 82 -7.98 -29.93 -2.89
N ASN A 83 -7.54 -28.71 -2.57
CA ASN A 83 -7.09 -27.76 -3.59
C ASN A 83 -5.65 -28.10 -3.99
N CYS A 84 -5.37 -28.11 -5.29
CA CYS A 84 -4.03 -28.35 -5.82
C CYS A 84 -3.77 -27.54 -7.09
N TYR A 85 -2.52 -27.61 -7.55
CA TYR A 85 -2.00 -26.92 -8.72
C TYR A 85 -1.26 -27.88 -9.64
N HIS A 86 -1.26 -27.57 -10.92
CA HIS A 86 -0.51 -28.29 -11.94
C HIS A 86 0.19 -27.28 -12.86
N GLY A 87 1.52 -27.22 -12.80
CA GLY A 87 2.32 -26.41 -13.73
C GLY A 87 2.29 -27.02 -15.13
N THR A 88 2.08 -26.21 -16.16
CA THR A 88 1.89 -26.71 -17.52
C THR A 88 2.20 -25.63 -18.58
N SER A 89 2.15 -26.02 -19.86
CA SER A 89 2.05 -25.09 -21.00
C SER A 89 0.62 -24.64 -21.24
N ILE A 90 0.43 -23.52 -21.96
CA ILE A 90 -0.91 -23.02 -22.34
C ILE A 90 -1.61 -23.98 -23.30
N GLU A 91 -0.87 -24.64 -24.19
CA GLU A 91 -1.39 -25.62 -25.14
C GLU A 91 -1.89 -26.87 -24.41
N SER A 92 -1.14 -27.37 -23.43
CA SER A 92 -1.54 -28.51 -22.61
C SER A 92 -2.72 -28.15 -21.70
N ALA A 93 -2.74 -26.94 -21.14
CA ALA A 93 -3.88 -26.43 -20.39
C ALA A 93 -5.16 -26.36 -21.24
N LYS A 94 -5.05 -25.88 -22.49
CA LYS A 94 -6.17 -25.84 -23.45
C LYS A 94 -6.70 -27.25 -23.70
N SER A 95 -5.81 -28.20 -23.99
CA SER A 95 -6.18 -29.61 -24.17
C SER A 95 -6.90 -30.18 -22.94
N ILE A 96 -6.36 -30.01 -21.73
CA ILE A 96 -6.98 -30.51 -20.48
C ILE A 96 -8.39 -29.95 -20.29
N VAL A 97 -8.58 -28.65 -20.56
CA VAL A 97 -9.88 -27.98 -20.41
C VAL A 97 -10.88 -28.46 -21.46
N GLU A 98 -10.45 -28.62 -22.71
CA GLU A 98 -11.30 -29.12 -23.79
C GLU A 98 -11.70 -30.59 -23.58
N HIS A 99 -10.84 -31.40 -22.96
CA HIS A 99 -11.14 -32.80 -22.60
C HIS A 99 -11.92 -32.92 -21.28
N ARG A 100 -11.91 -31.89 -20.44
CA ARG A 100 -12.43 -31.90 -19.06
C ARG A 100 -11.80 -32.98 -18.17
N GLN A 101 -10.60 -33.44 -18.53
CA GLN A 101 -9.91 -34.55 -17.91
C GLN A 101 -8.39 -34.36 -18.06
N PHE A 102 -7.64 -34.75 -17.04
CA PHE A 102 -6.22 -35.01 -17.20
C PHE A 102 -6.04 -36.34 -17.93
N LEU A 103 -5.51 -36.25 -19.15
CA LEU A 103 -5.09 -37.42 -19.89
C LEU A 103 -3.79 -37.98 -19.29
N LEU A 104 -3.66 -39.29 -19.31
CA LEU A 104 -2.48 -40.01 -18.87
C LEU A 104 -1.52 -40.21 -20.04
N PRO A 105 -0.21 -40.40 -19.78
CA PRO A 105 0.71 -40.89 -20.80
C PRO A 105 0.13 -42.11 -21.53
N ASN A 106 0.32 -42.15 -22.85
CA ASN A 106 -0.26 -43.08 -23.84
C ASN A 106 -1.70 -42.79 -24.30
N ASP A 107 -2.42 -41.85 -23.69
CA ASP A 107 -3.73 -41.43 -24.19
C ASP A 107 -3.63 -40.68 -25.53
N ILE A 108 -4.74 -40.67 -26.27
CA ILE A 108 -4.90 -39.92 -27.52
C ILE A 108 -5.73 -38.67 -27.23
N THR A 109 -5.21 -37.51 -27.59
CA THR A 109 -5.93 -36.22 -27.51
C THR A 109 -6.97 -36.12 -28.63
N LYS A 110 -7.89 -35.15 -28.54
CA LYS A 110 -8.95 -34.87 -29.53
C LYS A 110 -8.45 -34.65 -30.96
N ASP A 111 -7.23 -34.15 -31.11
CA ASP A 111 -6.52 -33.96 -32.38
C ASP A 111 -5.78 -35.23 -32.87
N GLY A 112 -5.96 -36.37 -32.20
CA GLY A 112 -5.37 -37.65 -32.59
C GLY A 112 -3.92 -37.84 -32.14
N LYS A 113 -3.36 -36.92 -31.35
CA LYS A 113 -1.97 -37.00 -30.88
C LYS A 113 -1.85 -37.88 -29.65
N ARG A 114 -0.91 -38.84 -29.70
CA ARG A 114 -0.57 -39.68 -28.55
C ARG A 114 0.30 -38.90 -27.56
N LEU A 115 -0.07 -38.91 -26.28
CA LEU A 115 0.75 -38.34 -25.21
C LEU A 115 1.91 -39.28 -24.89
N ASN A 116 3.14 -38.80 -25.05
CA ASN A 116 4.33 -39.56 -24.73
C ASN A 116 4.81 -39.24 -23.30
N ILE A 117 5.42 -40.23 -22.64
CA ILE A 117 6.21 -40.00 -21.43
C ILE A 117 7.40 -39.11 -21.84
N ARG A 118 7.61 -37.98 -21.15
CA ARG A 118 8.73 -37.07 -21.45
C ARG A 118 10.07 -37.76 -21.09
N GLY A 119 11.13 -37.47 -21.84
CA GLY A 119 12.47 -37.98 -21.54
C GLY A 119 12.93 -37.55 -20.14
N GLY A 120 13.46 -38.49 -19.35
CA GLY A 120 13.87 -38.27 -17.94
C GLY A 120 12.84 -38.72 -16.89
N HIS A 121 11.65 -39.16 -17.29
CA HIS A 121 10.69 -39.83 -16.40
C HIS A 121 10.97 -41.34 -16.31
N ILE A 122 10.62 -41.95 -15.17
CA ILE A 122 10.74 -43.39 -14.95
C ILE A 122 9.81 -44.11 -15.94
N PRO A 123 10.32 -45.05 -16.76
CA PRO A 123 9.48 -45.89 -17.62
C PRO A 123 8.35 -46.54 -16.81
N ASP A 124 7.15 -46.64 -17.39
CA ASP A 124 5.95 -47.25 -16.80
C ASP A 124 5.26 -46.50 -15.64
N GLU A 125 5.77 -45.35 -15.21
CA GLU A 125 5.07 -44.47 -14.27
C GLU A 125 4.04 -43.58 -14.98
N VAL A 126 2.80 -44.07 -15.08
CA VAL A 126 1.66 -43.40 -15.73
C VAL A 126 0.85 -42.62 -14.69
N PHE A 127 1.35 -41.45 -14.29
CA PHE A 127 0.71 -40.60 -13.28
C PHE A 127 0.44 -39.17 -13.77
N VAL A 128 -0.57 -38.55 -13.17
CA VAL A 128 -0.74 -37.09 -13.15
C VAL A 128 -0.12 -36.56 -11.87
N PHE A 129 0.73 -35.54 -12.00
CA PHE A 129 1.34 -34.86 -10.87
C PHE A 129 0.63 -33.54 -10.57
N THR A 130 0.33 -33.31 -9.29
CA THR A 130 -0.19 -32.04 -8.77
C THR A 130 0.56 -31.66 -7.50
N THR A 131 0.26 -30.49 -6.93
CA THR A 131 0.90 -30.01 -5.70
C THR A 131 -0.04 -29.10 -4.91
N PRO A 132 0.03 -29.06 -3.56
CA PRO A 132 -0.77 -28.14 -2.74
C PRO A 132 -0.30 -26.68 -2.83
N THR A 133 0.82 -26.38 -3.50
CA THR A 133 1.39 -25.04 -3.55
C THR A 133 1.76 -24.59 -4.95
N ILE A 134 1.31 -23.38 -5.30
CA ILE A 134 1.64 -22.76 -6.58
C ILE A 134 3.15 -22.59 -6.75
N LYS A 135 3.92 -22.45 -5.66
CA LYS A 135 5.37 -22.24 -5.73
C LYS A 135 6.11 -23.42 -6.37
N TYR A 136 5.68 -24.64 -6.07
CA TYR A 136 6.24 -25.84 -6.68
C TYR A 136 5.77 -25.98 -8.13
N ALA A 137 4.47 -25.79 -8.38
CA ALA A 137 3.92 -25.80 -9.74
C ALA A 137 4.53 -24.73 -10.65
N ALA A 138 5.06 -23.63 -10.10
CA ALA A 138 5.66 -22.52 -10.83
C ALA A 138 7.12 -22.73 -11.23
N LEU A 139 7.78 -23.81 -10.79
CA LEU A 139 9.17 -24.08 -11.15
C LEU A 139 9.30 -24.26 -12.67
N ASP A 140 10.43 -23.81 -13.24
CA ASP A 140 10.65 -23.74 -14.69
C ASP A 140 10.57 -25.12 -15.38
N CYS A 141 10.81 -26.20 -14.65
CA CYS A 141 10.65 -27.57 -15.14
C CYS A 141 9.18 -28.02 -15.30
N TYR A 142 8.23 -27.32 -14.66
CA TYR A 142 6.81 -27.67 -14.67
C TYR A 142 5.96 -26.63 -15.40
N ALA A 143 6.13 -25.34 -15.11
CA ALA A 143 5.37 -24.25 -15.74
C ALA A 143 6.16 -23.56 -16.85
N GLU A 144 5.62 -23.62 -18.08
CA GLU A 144 6.22 -22.96 -19.22
C GLU A 144 6.10 -21.43 -19.10
N THR A 145 7.15 -20.72 -19.48
CA THR A 145 7.20 -19.25 -19.45
C THR A 145 7.09 -18.69 -20.87
N TYR A 146 6.10 -17.84 -21.09
CA TYR A 146 5.86 -17.14 -22.34
C TYR A 146 6.28 -15.69 -22.25
N THR A 147 6.88 -15.15 -23.30
CA THR A 147 7.00 -13.71 -23.51
C THR A 147 5.74 -13.20 -24.22
N PHE A 148 5.16 -12.11 -23.72
CA PHE A 148 3.96 -11.50 -24.27
C PHE A 148 4.08 -9.98 -24.34
N THR A 149 3.74 -9.40 -25.48
CA THR A 149 3.69 -7.94 -25.67
C THR A 149 2.23 -7.52 -25.75
N SER A 150 1.80 -6.66 -24.83
CA SER A 150 0.42 -6.12 -24.85
C SER A 150 0.24 -5.23 -26.07
N THR A 151 -0.69 -5.59 -26.95
CA THR A 151 -1.02 -4.79 -28.15
C THR A 151 -1.57 -3.40 -27.79
N LYS A 152 -2.16 -3.26 -26.60
CA LYS A 152 -2.73 -1.97 -26.13
C LYS A 152 -1.71 -1.06 -25.46
N THR A 153 -0.65 -1.60 -24.88
CA THR A 153 0.31 -0.81 -24.08
C THR A 153 1.76 -0.92 -24.52
N ASN A 154 2.05 -1.78 -25.49
CA ASN A 154 3.39 -2.15 -25.94
C ASN A 154 4.34 -2.59 -24.83
N LYS A 155 3.81 -2.96 -23.66
CA LYS A 155 4.59 -3.47 -22.53
C LYS A 155 4.83 -4.96 -22.71
N HIS A 156 6.03 -5.39 -22.38
CA HIS A 156 6.43 -6.79 -22.40
C HIS A 156 6.19 -7.45 -21.03
N TYR A 157 5.81 -8.72 -21.04
CA TYR A 157 5.51 -9.53 -19.87
C TYR A 157 6.10 -10.93 -20.04
N LYS A 158 6.59 -11.50 -18.94
CA LYS A 158 6.81 -12.93 -18.77
C LYS A 158 5.58 -13.50 -18.09
N ILE A 159 5.01 -14.55 -18.68
CA ILE A 159 3.78 -15.18 -18.24
C ILE A 159 4.04 -16.67 -18.00
N LYS A 160 3.88 -17.13 -16.76
CA LYS A 160 3.85 -18.57 -16.45
C LYS A 160 2.43 -19.09 -16.38
N VAL A 161 2.24 -20.36 -16.73
CA VAL A 161 0.93 -21.01 -16.79
C VAL A 161 0.86 -22.17 -15.80
N ALA A 162 -0.25 -22.21 -15.05
CA ALA A 162 -0.61 -23.34 -14.20
C ALA A 162 -2.13 -23.52 -14.21
N LEU A 163 -2.59 -24.73 -13.85
CA LEU A 163 -4.00 -25.01 -13.58
C LEU A 163 -4.25 -24.99 -12.08
N GLN A 164 -5.41 -24.47 -11.69
CA GLN A 164 -5.96 -24.60 -10.36
C GLN A 164 -7.03 -25.69 -10.36
N CYS A 165 -6.86 -26.66 -9.47
CA CYS A 165 -7.62 -27.88 -9.47
C CYS A 165 -8.13 -28.25 -8.07
N LYS A 166 -9.14 -29.13 -8.07
CA LYS A 166 -9.59 -29.91 -6.93
C LYS A 166 -9.18 -31.36 -7.17
N GLN A 167 -8.59 -32.04 -6.19
CA GLN A 167 -8.27 -33.47 -6.29
C GLN A 167 -8.93 -34.25 -5.16
N LYS A 168 -9.52 -35.41 -5.51
CA LYS A 168 -10.20 -36.30 -4.57
C LYS A 168 -9.18 -36.84 -3.55
N PRO A 169 -9.37 -36.68 -2.22
CA PRO A 169 -8.35 -36.99 -1.21
C PRO A 169 -7.82 -38.43 -1.24
N ASP A 170 -8.69 -39.41 -1.41
CA ASP A 170 -8.37 -40.84 -1.48
C ASP A 170 -7.61 -41.25 -2.75
N SER A 171 -7.53 -40.36 -3.74
CA SER A 171 -6.73 -40.56 -4.96
C SER A 171 -5.29 -40.05 -4.86
N ILE A 172 -4.95 -39.32 -3.79
CA ILE A 172 -3.67 -38.63 -3.64
C ILE A 172 -2.62 -39.59 -3.05
N THR A 173 -1.57 -39.87 -3.81
CA THR A 173 -0.31 -40.39 -3.26
C THR A 173 0.64 -39.23 -3.00
N VAL A 174 1.03 -39.02 -1.75
CA VAL A 174 1.93 -37.93 -1.32
C VAL A 174 3.38 -38.39 -1.41
N GLN A 175 4.24 -37.56 -1.98
CA GLN A 175 5.69 -37.78 -2.00
C GLN A 175 6.47 -36.46 -1.87
N GLY A 176 7.79 -36.60 -1.66
CA GLY A 176 8.68 -35.46 -1.59
C GLY A 176 9.04 -34.88 -2.96
N GLU A 177 9.61 -33.68 -2.95
CA GLU A 177 10.07 -33.02 -4.18
C GLU A 177 11.13 -33.82 -4.94
N THR A 178 11.13 -33.65 -6.25
CA THR A 178 12.02 -34.34 -7.20
C THR A 178 13.00 -33.40 -7.91
N VAL A 179 13.09 -32.13 -7.48
CA VAL A 179 13.93 -31.09 -8.11
C VAL A 179 15.27 -30.86 -7.39
N GLY A 180 15.59 -31.71 -6.41
CA GLY A 180 16.82 -31.67 -5.62
C GLY A 180 16.88 -30.53 -4.60
N ALA A 181 15.76 -29.88 -4.29
CA ALA A 181 15.74 -28.77 -3.33
C ALA A 181 16.16 -29.22 -1.92
N ARG A 182 15.78 -30.44 -1.51
CA ARG A 182 16.21 -31.00 -0.20
C ARG A 182 17.72 -31.20 -0.13
N GLN A 183 18.32 -31.70 -1.22
CA GLN A 183 19.78 -31.88 -1.30
C GLN A 183 20.51 -30.53 -1.22
N ARG A 184 19.90 -29.46 -1.77
CA ARG A 184 20.40 -28.08 -1.69
C ARG A 184 20.02 -27.34 -0.40
N GLN A 185 19.32 -27.99 0.53
CA GLN A 185 18.78 -27.36 1.76
C GLN A 185 17.88 -26.14 1.47
N GLU A 186 17.18 -26.14 0.33
CA GLU A 186 16.29 -25.07 -0.10
C GLU A 186 14.84 -25.37 0.30
N THR A 187 14.18 -24.42 0.96
CA THR A 187 12.73 -24.50 1.21
C THR A 187 11.96 -23.92 0.02
N ILE A 188 11.17 -24.75 -0.68
CA ILE A 188 10.39 -24.30 -1.84
C ILE A 188 9.17 -23.48 -1.39
N CYS A 189 8.44 -24.01 -0.41
CA CYS A 189 7.23 -23.39 0.12
C CYS A 189 7.34 -23.22 1.63
N PRO A 190 7.10 -22.01 2.19
CA PRO A 190 7.16 -21.79 3.63
C PRO A 190 6.01 -22.49 4.40
N TYR A 191 4.99 -22.97 3.69
CA TYR A 191 3.78 -23.55 4.29
C TYR A 191 3.61 -25.05 4.06
N VAL A 192 4.37 -25.63 3.12
CA VAL A 192 4.30 -27.04 2.77
C VAL A 192 5.72 -27.59 2.75
N PRO A 193 6.06 -28.53 3.65
CA PRO A 193 7.37 -29.18 3.68
C PRO A 193 7.69 -29.88 2.36
N ASN A 194 8.98 -29.91 1.99
CA ASN A 194 9.44 -30.52 0.75
C ASN A 194 9.17 -32.04 0.70
N GLU A 195 8.95 -32.69 1.83
CA GLU A 195 8.68 -34.13 1.96
C GLU A 195 7.27 -34.53 1.53
N ILE A 196 6.35 -33.56 1.44
CA ILE A 196 4.92 -33.79 1.14
C ILE A 196 4.37 -32.86 0.05
N ILE A 197 5.25 -32.25 -0.74
CA ILE A 197 4.92 -31.16 -1.67
C ILE A 197 4.48 -31.65 -3.06
N GLU A 198 4.75 -32.90 -3.40
CA GLU A 198 4.38 -33.48 -4.70
C GLU A 198 3.32 -34.56 -4.52
N TRP A 199 2.24 -34.45 -5.29
CA TRP A 199 1.12 -35.40 -5.27
C TRP A 199 1.06 -36.11 -6.62
N LYS A 200 0.80 -37.41 -6.60
CA LYS A 200 0.58 -38.19 -7.82
C LYS A 200 -0.68 -39.03 -7.76
N THR A 201 -1.29 -39.28 -8.92
CA THR A 201 -2.42 -40.21 -9.06
C THR A 201 -2.43 -40.85 -10.44
N ALA A 202 -2.80 -42.13 -10.51
CA ALA A 202 -3.07 -42.85 -11.75
C ALA A 202 -4.57 -42.96 -12.04
N GLN A 203 -5.42 -42.51 -11.11
CA GLN A 203 -6.87 -42.59 -11.27
C GLN A 203 -7.36 -41.50 -12.23
N ARG A 204 -8.37 -41.83 -13.04
CA ARG A 204 -9.02 -40.88 -13.96
C ARG A 204 -10.17 -40.17 -13.26
N SER A 205 -10.52 -38.98 -13.75
CA SER A 205 -11.69 -38.21 -13.28
C SER A 205 -11.67 -37.86 -11.79
N VAL A 206 -10.51 -37.93 -11.13
CA VAL A 206 -10.31 -37.56 -9.72
C VAL A 206 -9.68 -36.16 -9.54
N ILE A 207 -9.45 -35.45 -10.65
CA ILE A 207 -8.96 -34.07 -10.65
C ILE A 207 -9.93 -33.21 -11.46
N LEU A 208 -10.51 -32.21 -10.81
CA LEU A 208 -11.40 -31.22 -11.38
C LEU A 208 -10.63 -29.90 -11.57
N THR A 209 -10.41 -29.51 -12.82
CA THR A 209 -9.82 -28.21 -13.17
C THR A 209 -10.90 -27.13 -13.18
N TYR A 210 -10.69 -26.03 -12.44
CA TYR A 210 -11.67 -24.95 -12.33
C TYR A 210 -11.09 -23.53 -12.52
N GLY A 211 -9.77 -23.41 -12.67
CA GLY A 211 -9.15 -22.13 -12.98
C GLY A 211 -7.86 -22.26 -13.75
N LEU A 212 -7.64 -21.35 -14.70
CA LEU A 212 -6.35 -21.13 -15.34
C LEU A 212 -5.61 -20.04 -14.57
N LEU A 213 -4.41 -20.32 -14.09
CA LEU A 213 -3.59 -19.38 -13.36
C LEU A 213 -2.46 -18.85 -14.26
N LEU A 214 -2.35 -17.53 -14.32
CA LEU A 214 -1.27 -16.82 -14.99
C LEU A 214 -0.43 -16.02 -13.99
N GLU A 215 0.88 -16.27 -13.95
CA GLU A 215 1.83 -15.41 -13.26
C GLU A 215 2.27 -14.32 -14.21
N ILE A 216 1.72 -13.13 -14.07
CA ILE A 216 1.97 -12.02 -15.01
C ILE A 216 3.01 -11.09 -14.39
N VAL A 217 4.24 -11.20 -14.88
CA VAL A 217 5.37 -10.39 -14.43
C VAL A 217 5.80 -9.48 -15.59
N PRO A 218 5.92 -8.16 -15.40
CA PRO A 218 6.50 -7.29 -16.42
C PRO A 218 7.90 -7.79 -16.81
N ASP A 219 8.09 -8.01 -18.11
CA ASP A 219 9.37 -8.44 -18.66
C ASP A 219 10.30 -7.23 -18.74
N LYS A 220 11.18 -7.12 -17.74
CA LYS A 220 12.19 -6.06 -17.71
C LYS A 220 13.35 -6.33 -18.67
N SER A 221 13.47 -7.53 -19.26
CA SER A 221 14.48 -7.82 -20.29
C SER A 221 14.16 -7.21 -21.65
N ASN A 222 12.92 -6.76 -21.88
CA ASN A 222 12.46 -6.19 -23.16
C ASN A 222 11.93 -4.75 -23.05
N LEU A 223 12.40 -3.96 -22.08
CA LEU A 223 12.26 -2.49 -22.14
C LEU A 223 13.13 -1.84 -23.26
N ASN A 224 13.67 -2.65 -24.19
CA ASN A 224 14.59 -2.28 -25.27
C ASN A 224 13.92 -2.18 -26.66
N VAL A 225 12.63 -1.85 -26.72
CA VAL A 225 12.05 -1.23 -27.93
C VAL A 225 11.71 0.23 -27.63
N TYR A 226 12.64 0.91 -26.97
CA TYR A 226 12.97 2.28 -27.35
C TYR A 226 14.31 2.18 -28.08
N MET A 227 14.42 2.92 -29.19
CA MET A 227 15.63 3.19 -29.98
C MET A 227 16.94 2.88 -29.25
N PHE A 228 17.95 2.34 -29.95
CA PHE A 228 19.35 2.32 -29.47
C PHE A 228 19.72 3.66 -28.80
N ILE A 229 19.63 3.74 -27.46
CA ILE A 229 20.18 4.84 -26.66
C ILE A 229 21.46 4.26 -26.09
N GLY A 230 22.60 4.81 -26.52
CA GLY A 230 23.92 4.19 -26.42
C GLY A 230 24.37 3.70 -25.03
N SER A 231 25.48 2.95 -25.04
CA SER A 231 26.14 2.50 -23.82
C SER A 231 26.52 3.68 -22.92
N LYS A 232 26.15 3.64 -21.63
CA LYS A 232 26.67 4.60 -20.64
C LYS A 232 28.03 4.10 -20.16
N LYS A 233 29.06 4.91 -20.33
CA LYS A 233 30.41 4.66 -19.81
C LYS A 233 30.63 5.52 -18.58
N VAL A 234 31.09 4.92 -17.48
CA VAL A 234 31.44 5.64 -16.25
C VAL A 234 32.75 5.12 -15.69
N CYS A 235 33.70 6.01 -15.47
CA CYS A 235 34.99 5.67 -14.87
C CYS A 235 34.83 5.43 -13.36
N CYS A 236 35.35 4.31 -12.87
CA CYS A 236 35.37 4.05 -11.43
C CYS A 236 36.35 5.02 -10.75
N PRO A 237 35.93 5.75 -9.71
CA PRO A 237 36.82 6.70 -9.01
C PRO A 237 37.88 6.03 -8.12
N HIS A 238 37.86 4.70 -8.00
CA HIS A 238 38.79 3.94 -7.17
C HIS A 238 39.92 3.26 -7.94
N CYS A 239 39.67 2.86 -9.20
CA CYS A 239 40.66 2.18 -10.03
C CYS A 239 40.81 2.80 -11.43
N SER A 240 40.09 3.90 -11.71
CA SER A 240 40.07 4.63 -12.98
C SER A 240 39.60 3.81 -14.20
N GLN A 241 39.17 2.56 -14.00
CA GLN A 241 38.69 1.70 -15.06
C GLN A 241 37.27 2.09 -15.50
N THR A 242 37.04 2.06 -16.81
CA THR A 242 35.73 2.35 -17.40
C THR A 242 34.79 1.18 -17.21
N ASN A 243 33.64 1.45 -16.60
CA ASN A 243 32.53 0.52 -16.52
C ASN A 243 31.55 0.89 -17.62
N THR A 244 31.05 -0.10 -18.33
CA THR A 244 30.10 0.10 -19.43
C THR A 244 28.80 -0.60 -19.07
N TRP A 245 27.71 0.15 -19.03
CA TRP A 245 26.37 -0.38 -18.87
C TRP A 245 25.62 -0.24 -20.18
N GLN A 246 24.93 -1.31 -20.55
CA GLN A 246 24.02 -1.29 -21.67
C GLN A 246 22.61 -0.99 -21.15
N ASN A 247 21.76 -0.43 -22.02
CA ASN A 247 20.31 -0.47 -21.86
C ASN A 247 19.73 0.12 -20.55
N GLY A 248 20.30 1.22 -20.04
CA GLY A 248 19.74 1.93 -18.89
C GLY A 248 19.88 1.22 -17.52
N ASP A 249 20.70 0.16 -17.44
CA ASP A 249 21.05 -0.51 -16.18
C ASP A 249 21.72 0.44 -15.17
N TYR A 250 22.31 1.52 -15.69
CA TYR A 250 22.84 2.61 -14.92
C TYR A 250 21.77 3.68 -14.67
N ILE A 251 21.52 3.99 -13.40
CA ILE A 251 20.62 5.06 -12.96
C ILE A 251 21.48 6.10 -12.24
N ASP A 252 21.44 7.35 -12.70
CA ASP A 252 22.19 8.45 -12.09
C ASP A 252 21.91 8.55 -10.57
N GLY A 253 22.99 8.69 -9.81
CA GLY A 253 22.98 8.79 -8.35
C GLY A 253 22.69 7.47 -7.63
N LYS A 254 22.40 6.36 -8.32
CA LYS A 254 22.29 5.06 -7.68
C LYS A 254 23.67 4.50 -7.35
N ALA A 255 23.77 3.76 -6.26
CA ALA A 255 25.00 3.06 -5.91
C ALA A 255 25.27 1.94 -6.94
N VAL A 256 26.48 1.94 -7.51
CA VAL A 256 26.95 0.96 -8.49
C VAL A 256 28.24 0.33 -8.00
N VAL A 257 28.40 -0.98 -8.24
CA VAL A 257 29.61 -1.73 -7.94
C VAL A 257 30.52 -1.69 -9.16
N CYS A 258 31.81 -1.42 -8.98
CA CYS A 258 32.76 -1.51 -10.09
C CYS A 258 32.82 -2.94 -10.63
N ALA A 259 32.67 -3.11 -11.94
CA ALA A 259 32.67 -4.40 -12.63
C ALA A 259 34.06 -5.08 -12.66
N GLN A 260 35.13 -4.34 -12.35
CA GLN A 260 36.47 -4.89 -12.27
C GLN A 260 36.60 -5.77 -11.04
N LYS A 261 36.90 -7.06 -11.26
CA LYS A 261 37.04 -8.07 -10.20
C LYS A 261 38.05 -7.68 -9.12
N THR A 262 39.09 -6.92 -9.48
CA THR A 262 40.12 -6.44 -8.57
C THR A 262 39.70 -5.23 -7.73
N CYS A 263 38.67 -4.49 -8.15
CA CYS A 263 38.20 -3.30 -7.45
C CYS A 263 36.97 -3.62 -6.59
N MET A 264 35.86 -4.04 -7.21
CA MET A 264 34.57 -4.34 -6.55
C MET A 264 34.05 -3.27 -5.56
N LYS A 265 34.62 -2.05 -5.55
CA LYS A 265 34.19 -0.94 -4.69
C LYS A 265 32.92 -0.32 -5.24
N VAL A 266 32.10 0.19 -4.32
CA VAL A 266 30.81 0.81 -4.64
C VAL A 266 30.95 2.32 -4.68
N PHE A 267 30.38 2.96 -5.70
CA PHE A 267 30.37 4.41 -5.83
C PHE A 267 29.01 4.92 -6.35
N GLN A 268 28.80 6.23 -6.32
CA GLN A 268 27.66 6.90 -6.96
C GLN A 268 28.19 8.00 -7.87
N GLN A 269 27.50 8.25 -8.98
CA GLN A 269 27.83 9.36 -9.86
C GLN A 269 26.56 9.98 -10.45
N LEU A 270 26.61 11.27 -10.73
CA LEU A 270 25.64 11.99 -11.55
C LEU A 270 26.34 13.11 -12.32
N ASN A 271 25.67 13.64 -13.34
CA ASN A 271 26.18 14.79 -14.07
C ASN A 271 25.52 16.08 -13.56
N CYS A 272 26.31 17.13 -13.40
CA CYS A 272 25.79 18.45 -13.06
C CYS A 272 24.91 18.97 -14.21
N PRO A 273 23.65 19.37 -13.96
CA PRO A 273 22.75 19.84 -15.02
C PRO A 273 23.10 21.25 -15.55
N HIS A 274 24.13 21.89 -14.99
CA HIS A 274 24.59 23.23 -15.35
C HIS A 274 25.85 23.22 -16.22
N CYS A 275 26.81 22.34 -15.93
CA CYS A 275 28.08 22.24 -16.67
C CYS A 275 28.32 20.86 -17.29
N SER A 276 27.42 19.90 -17.09
CA SER A 276 27.52 18.50 -17.56
C SER A 276 28.65 17.66 -16.94
N GLU A 277 29.51 18.27 -16.11
CA GLU A 277 30.59 17.59 -15.41
C GLU A 277 30.10 16.49 -14.46
N SER A 278 30.90 15.44 -14.31
CA SER A 278 30.57 14.25 -13.50
C SER A 278 30.93 14.43 -12.02
N ILE A 279 29.91 14.46 -11.16
CA ILE A 279 30.08 14.50 -9.71
C ILE A 279 30.06 13.08 -9.17
N VAL A 280 31.07 12.71 -8.37
CA VAL A 280 31.27 11.34 -7.90
C VAL A 280 31.39 11.27 -6.39
N TRP A 281 30.70 10.30 -5.77
CA TRP A 281 30.80 9.98 -4.35
C TRP A 281 31.35 8.57 -4.18
N LYS A 282 32.55 8.49 -3.60
CA LYS A 282 33.27 7.22 -3.32
C LYS A 282 32.69 6.42 -2.15
N ASP A 283 31.89 7.07 -1.30
CA ASP A 283 31.44 6.56 0.00
C ASP A 283 29.92 6.28 0.07
N ARG A 284 29.20 6.50 -1.03
CA ARG A 284 27.73 6.41 -1.12
C ARG A 284 26.99 7.47 -0.29
N SER A 285 27.60 8.63 -0.07
CA SER A 285 27.00 9.73 0.69
C SER A 285 25.90 10.48 -0.06
N TYR A 286 25.79 10.35 -1.39
CA TYR A 286 24.71 10.98 -2.15
C TYR A 286 23.35 10.38 -1.76
N LYS A 287 22.38 11.27 -1.53
CA LYS A 287 20.98 10.94 -1.26
C LYS A 287 20.09 11.78 -2.16
N GLU A 288 19.17 11.10 -2.83
CA GLU A 288 18.13 11.69 -3.65
C GLU A 288 17.40 12.83 -2.91
N GLY A 289 17.16 13.94 -3.62
CA GLY A 289 16.42 15.10 -3.12
C GLY A 289 17.22 16.06 -2.23
N LYS A 290 18.47 15.73 -1.88
CA LYS A 290 19.36 16.70 -1.21
C LYS A 290 19.82 17.78 -2.19
N ILE A 291 20.00 18.99 -1.67
CA ILE A 291 20.67 20.06 -2.40
C ILE A 291 22.13 19.64 -2.62
N ILE A 292 22.54 19.64 -3.88
CA ILE A 292 23.90 19.33 -4.32
C ILE A 292 24.50 20.62 -4.83
N THR A 293 25.69 20.98 -4.35
CA THR A 293 26.52 22.04 -4.92
C THR A 293 27.52 21.39 -5.88
N CYS A 294 27.60 21.89 -7.12
CA CYS A 294 28.60 21.41 -8.07
C CYS A 294 30.01 21.71 -7.54
N PRO A 295 30.92 20.71 -7.37
CA PRO A 295 32.23 20.93 -6.76
C PRO A 295 33.23 21.65 -7.70
N TYR A 296 32.93 21.73 -8.99
CA TYR A 296 33.80 22.36 -9.98
C TYR A 296 33.76 23.88 -9.86
N GLU A 297 34.93 24.52 -9.76
CA GLU A 297 35.11 25.96 -9.57
C GLU A 297 34.39 26.81 -10.63
N ASN A 298 34.42 26.37 -11.88
CA ASN A 298 33.73 27.03 -13.00
C ASN A 298 32.20 26.94 -12.96
N CYS A 299 31.62 26.16 -12.03
CA CYS A 299 30.19 25.96 -11.94
C CYS A 299 29.61 26.42 -10.60
N GLN A 300 29.96 25.78 -9.48
CA GLN A 300 29.48 26.07 -8.10
C GLN A 300 27.95 26.23 -7.92
N LYS A 301 27.13 25.94 -8.94
CA LYS A 301 25.66 26.05 -8.89
C LYS A 301 25.05 24.89 -8.13
N THR A 302 23.92 25.15 -7.47
CA THR A 302 23.15 24.14 -6.74
C THR A 302 22.07 23.49 -7.61
N PHE A 303 21.71 22.26 -7.31
CA PHE A 303 20.56 21.58 -7.89
C PHE A 303 20.08 20.44 -7.01
N GLN A 304 18.93 19.86 -7.34
CA GLN A 304 18.42 18.63 -6.74
C GLN A 304 18.02 17.64 -7.82
N GLN A 305 18.11 16.35 -7.51
CA GLN A 305 17.71 15.27 -8.40
C GLN A 305 16.93 14.19 -7.65
N LEU A 306 15.90 13.66 -8.31
CA LEU A 306 15.14 12.48 -7.88
C LEU A 306 14.92 11.53 -9.05
N ASN A 307 14.92 10.22 -8.79
CA ASN A 307 14.58 9.25 -9.82
C ASN A 307 13.10 8.85 -9.73
N CYS A 308 12.39 8.92 -10.85
CA CYS A 308 10.98 8.54 -10.92
C CYS A 308 10.80 7.04 -10.60
N PRO A 309 9.94 6.66 -9.64
CA PRO A 309 9.74 5.25 -9.30
C PRO A 309 8.96 4.46 -10.37
N HIS A 310 8.44 5.13 -11.42
CA HIS A 310 7.69 4.52 -12.51
C HIS A 310 8.57 4.15 -13.71
N CYS A 311 9.47 5.05 -14.12
CA CYS A 311 10.30 4.89 -15.33
C CYS A 311 11.80 4.99 -15.06
N SER A 312 12.22 5.19 -13.80
CA SER A 312 13.61 5.40 -13.39
C SER A 312 14.28 6.66 -13.92
N GLN A 313 13.59 7.48 -14.73
CA GLN A 313 14.14 8.73 -15.28
C GLN A 313 14.37 9.78 -14.19
N SER A 314 15.44 10.55 -14.37
CA SER A 314 15.84 11.65 -13.49
C SER A 314 14.88 12.84 -13.63
N ASN A 315 14.46 13.36 -12.48
CA ASN A 315 13.77 14.64 -12.34
C ASN A 315 14.78 15.60 -11.72
N VAL A 316 15.01 16.74 -12.35
CA VAL A 316 16.07 17.68 -11.97
C VAL A 316 15.46 19.05 -11.73
N TRP A 317 15.86 19.66 -10.62
CA TRP A 317 15.53 21.03 -10.26
C TRP A 317 16.84 21.83 -10.24
N LYS A 318 17.11 22.55 -11.34
CA LYS A 318 18.35 23.31 -11.56
C LYS A 318 18.55 24.46 -10.57
N ASP A 319 17.48 24.89 -9.92
CA ASP A 319 17.45 25.96 -8.92
C ASP A 319 17.36 25.44 -7.49
N ALA A 320 17.43 24.12 -7.29
CA ALA A 320 17.24 23.47 -5.99
C ALA A 320 15.90 23.87 -5.30
N SER A 321 14.83 23.99 -6.09
CA SER A 321 13.47 24.30 -5.61
C SER A 321 12.66 23.08 -5.15
N TYR A 322 13.21 21.86 -5.20
CA TYR A 322 12.47 20.65 -4.83
C TYR A 322 12.11 20.64 -3.34
N LYS A 323 10.81 20.42 -3.06
CA LYS A 323 10.26 20.26 -1.71
C LYS A 323 9.74 18.82 -1.49
N PRO A 324 10.22 18.11 -0.47
CA PRO A 324 9.72 16.79 -0.10
C PRO A 324 8.25 16.81 0.34
N GLY A 325 7.51 15.75 0.01
CA GLY A 325 6.10 15.55 0.43
C GLY A 325 5.05 15.78 -0.66
N PRO A 326 4.96 16.96 -1.30
CA PRO A 326 3.98 17.20 -2.37
C PRO A 326 4.07 16.21 -3.54
N PRO A 327 2.96 15.95 -4.24
CA PRO A 327 2.96 15.19 -5.48
C PRO A 327 3.86 15.82 -6.54
N ILE A 328 4.74 15.01 -7.13
CA ILE A 328 5.69 15.37 -8.18
C ILE A 328 5.23 14.70 -9.46
N LYS A 329 4.97 15.49 -10.51
CA LYS A 329 4.76 14.95 -11.85
C LYS A 329 6.10 14.64 -12.49
N CYS A 330 6.28 13.41 -12.99
CA CYS A 330 7.51 13.02 -13.67
C CYS A 330 7.80 13.92 -14.88
N GLN A 331 8.99 14.52 -14.93
CA GLN A 331 9.44 15.43 -16.00
C GLN A 331 9.64 14.73 -17.34
N ASP A 332 9.85 13.41 -17.34
CA ASP A 332 9.92 12.61 -18.57
C ASP A 332 8.58 12.66 -19.34
N LYS A 333 8.65 13.04 -20.62
CA LYS A 333 7.48 13.27 -21.48
C LYS A 333 6.66 12.00 -21.74
N THR A 334 7.27 10.82 -21.66
CA THR A 334 6.57 9.54 -21.89
C THR A 334 5.91 9.02 -20.63
N CYS A 335 6.52 9.27 -19.47
CA CYS A 335 6.00 8.80 -18.20
C CYS A 335 4.86 9.69 -17.69
N GLN A 336 5.14 10.97 -17.44
CA GLN A 336 4.19 11.98 -16.90
C GLN A 336 3.37 11.56 -15.64
N LYS A 337 3.67 10.40 -15.03
CA LYS A 337 2.99 9.90 -13.83
C LYS A 337 3.43 10.70 -12.61
N THR A 338 2.50 10.86 -11.68
CA THR A 338 2.76 11.52 -10.41
C THR A 338 3.33 10.53 -9.40
N PHE A 339 4.20 10.98 -8.51
CA PHE A 339 4.69 10.21 -7.36
C PHE A 339 4.99 11.16 -6.20
N GLN A 340 5.19 10.62 -4.99
CA GLN A 340 5.69 11.40 -3.84
C GLN A 340 6.96 10.77 -3.29
N GLN A 341 7.78 11.60 -2.66
CA GLN A 341 9.04 11.17 -2.07
C GLN A 341 9.27 11.88 -0.73
N LEU A 342 9.74 11.12 0.26
CA LEU A 342 10.21 11.60 1.56
C LEU A 342 11.45 10.83 2.00
N ASN A 343 12.45 11.54 2.50
CA ASN A 343 13.61 10.93 3.14
C ASN A 343 13.29 10.59 4.60
N CYS A 344 13.65 9.37 5.02
CA CYS A 344 13.53 8.98 6.41
C CYS A 344 14.48 9.82 7.28
N PRO A 345 14.03 10.45 8.38
CA PRO A 345 14.90 11.24 9.26
C PRO A 345 15.91 10.39 10.05
N HIS A 346 15.77 9.06 10.04
CA HIS A 346 16.64 8.15 10.80
C HIS A 346 17.82 7.63 9.98
N CYS A 347 17.57 7.22 8.73
CA CYS A 347 18.59 6.62 7.86
C CYS A 347 18.83 7.41 6.57
N LEU A 348 18.07 8.49 6.34
CA LEU A 348 18.06 9.26 5.09
C LEU A 348 17.67 8.45 3.85
N GLY A 349 17.10 7.26 4.04
CA GLY A 349 16.58 6.42 2.96
C GLY A 349 15.37 7.06 2.28
N SER A 350 15.35 7.01 0.95
CA SER A 350 14.29 7.60 0.13
C SER A 350 13.06 6.68 0.08
N ASN A 351 11.97 7.12 0.70
CA ASN A 351 10.67 6.45 0.67
C ASN A 351 9.86 7.07 -0.48
N LYS A 352 9.33 6.24 -1.37
CA LYS A 352 8.63 6.68 -2.58
C LYS A 352 7.25 6.05 -2.65
N TRP A 353 6.24 6.86 -2.96
CA TRP A 353 4.87 6.44 -3.20
C TRP A 353 4.55 6.63 -4.67
N LYS A 354 4.40 5.52 -5.39
CA LYS A 354 4.14 5.51 -6.83
C LYS A 354 2.81 6.18 -7.18
N ASP A 355 1.80 6.05 -6.34
CA ASP A 355 0.46 6.54 -6.66
C ASP A 355 0.18 7.94 -6.10
N ALA A 356 1.22 8.61 -5.55
CA ALA A 356 1.11 9.92 -4.91
C ALA A 356 -0.05 10.01 -3.90
N ASN A 357 -0.22 8.93 -3.12
CA ASN A 357 -1.26 8.78 -2.12
C ASN A 357 -0.75 8.95 -0.68
N TYR A 358 0.49 9.45 -0.49
CA TYR A 358 0.99 9.80 0.83
C TYR A 358 0.19 10.98 1.38
N LYS A 359 -0.40 10.77 2.56
CA LYS A 359 -1.13 11.77 3.33
C LYS A 359 -0.20 12.40 4.38
N GLN A 360 -0.21 13.72 4.44
CA GLN A 360 0.57 14.44 5.43
C GLN A 360 0.10 14.10 6.85
N GLY A 361 1.04 13.95 7.79
CA GLY A 361 0.75 13.60 9.17
C GLY A 361 0.56 12.10 9.41
N LEU A 362 0.52 11.27 8.36
CA LEU A 362 0.43 9.82 8.49
C LEU A 362 1.71 9.23 9.09
N ILE A 363 1.55 8.33 10.06
CA ILE A 363 2.66 7.54 10.59
C ILE A 363 3.21 6.66 9.46
N THR A 364 4.46 6.91 9.10
CA THR A 364 5.14 6.24 8.01
C THR A 364 6.27 5.39 8.57
N THR A 365 6.24 4.09 8.27
CA THR A 365 7.36 3.17 8.54
C THR A 365 8.37 3.24 7.41
N CYS A 366 9.64 3.44 7.73
CA CYS A 366 10.70 3.44 6.72
C CYS A 366 10.75 2.10 5.97
N SER A 367 10.78 2.15 4.64
CA SER A 367 10.81 0.95 3.78
C SER A 367 12.11 0.16 3.85
N TYR A 368 13.21 0.76 4.33
CA TYR A 368 14.54 0.16 4.36
C TYR A 368 14.63 -0.85 5.52
N GLU A 369 15.10 -2.06 5.20
CA GLU A 369 15.15 -3.21 6.13
C GLU A 369 15.95 -2.93 7.40
N ASN A 370 17.07 -2.24 7.26
CA ASN A 370 17.95 -1.87 8.37
C ASN A 370 17.44 -0.69 9.21
N CYS A 371 16.34 -0.04 8.82
CA CYS A 371 15.80 1.10 9.53
C CYS A 371 14.49 0.75 10.23
N LYS A 372 13.43 0.45 9.46
CA LYS A 372 12.04 0.18 9.93
C LYS A 372 11.46 1.15 10.98
N LYS A 373 12.14 2.25 11.32
CA LYS A 373 11.65 3.26 12.26
C LYS A 373 10.51 4.07 11.64
N THR A 374 9.58 4.51 12.48
CA THR A 374 8.45 5.35 12.08
C THR A 374 8.84 6.83 12.10
N PHE A 375 8.17 7.62 11.28
CA PHE A 375 8.23 9.08 11.27
C PHE A 375 6.94 9.65 10.69
N GLN A 376 6.72 10.96 10.85
CA GLN A 376 5.63 11.69 10.17
C GLN A 376 6.18 12.93 9.49
N HIS A 377 5.48 13.41 8.46
CA HIS A 377 5.80 14.63 7.75
C HIS A 377 4.56 15.49 7.50
N LEU A 378 4.68 16.79 7.75
CA LEU A 378 3.75 17.84 7.32
C LEU A 378 4.50 18.89 6.51
N SER A 379 3.81 19.59 5.62
CA SER A 379 4.29 20.84 5.05
C SER A 379 3.78 22.00 5.88
N CYS A 380 4.64 22.98 6.17
CA CYS A 380 4.22 24.19 6.84
C CYS A 380 3.16 24.91 6.00
N ALA A 381 2.03 25.26 6.62
CA ALA A 381 0.96 25.99 5.94
C ALA A 381 1.40 27.36 5.38
N HIS A 382 2.51 27.92 5.86
CA HIS A 382 2.98 29.26 5.53
C HIS A 382 4.10 29.29 4.49
N CYS A 383 5.18 28.55 4.72
CA CYS A 383 6.36 28.53 3.85
C CYS A 383 6.45 27.28 2.98
N MET A 384 5.52 26.32 3.14
CA MET A 384 5.51 25.02 2.46
C MET A 384 6.71 24.12 2.78
N ASP A 385 7.65 24.57 3.60
CA ASP A 385 8.80 23.77 3.99
C ASP A 385 8.39 22.55 4.83
N PRO A 386 9.10 21.42 4.67
CA PRO A 386 8.78 20.18 5.36
C PRO A 386 9.06 20.29 6.86
N ILE A 387 8.17 19.73 7.67
CA ILE A 387 8.29 19.56 9.12
C ILE A 387 8.26 18.05 9.37
N ILE A 388 9.30 17.54 10.02
CA ILE A 388 9.51 16.10 10.19
C ILE A 388 9.47 15.75 11.69
N TRP A 389 8.57 14.84 12.06
CA TRP A 389 8.52 14.26 13.40
C TRP A 389 9.24 12.92 13.39
N LYS A 390 10.50 12.94 13.84
CA LYS A 390 11.36 11.75 13.90
C LYS A 390 10.76 10.62 14.73
N ASN A 391 9.96 10.93 15.75
CA ASN A 391 9.37 9.93 16.66
C ASN A 391 7.90 9.61 16.34
N ALA A 392 7.37 10.08 15.20
CA ALA A 392 5.98 9.85 14.78
C ALA A 392 4.94 10.16 15.88
N ASN A 393 5.13 11.28 16.59
CA ASN A 393 4.27 11.73 17.68
C ASN A 393 3.43 12.98 17.34
N TYR A 394 3.38 13.40 16.08
CA TYR A 394 2.42 14.40 15.61
C TYR A 394 0.99 13.85 15.73
N ARG A 395 0.08 14.71 16.17
CA ARG A 395 -1.35 14.41 16.33
C ARG A 395 -2.15 15.50 15.63
N GLU A 396 -3.13 15.10 14.84
CA GLU A 396 -4.02 16.04 14.18
C GLU A 396 -4.72 16.97 15.18
N GLY A 397 -4.93 18.22 14.76
CA GLY A 397 -5.51 19.27 15.59
C GLY A 397 -4.55 19.93 16.58
N THR A 398 -3.36 19.37 16.80
CA THR A 398 -2.35 20.02 17.66
C THR A 398 -1.78 21.27 16.98
N ILE A 399 -1.48 22.29 17.80
CA ILE A 399 -0.82 23.51 17.32
C ILE A 399 0.62 23.18 16.94
N VAL A 400 0.92 23.31 15.66
CA VAL A 400 2.26 23.13 15.10
C VAL A 400 2.92 24.48 14.95
N THR A 401 4.08 24.67 15.58
CA THR A 401 4.94 25.83 15.31
C THR A 401 5.96 25.43 14.25
N CYS A 402 6.03 26.18 13.15
CA CYS A 402 7.03 25.91 12.11
C CYS A 402 8.45 26.03 12.69
N PRO A 403 9.30 24.99 12.60
CA PRO A 403 10.65 25.02 13.17
C PRO A 403 11.60 25.92 12.37
N HIS A 404 11.30 26.21 11.11
CA HIS A 404 12.17 26.97 10.20
C HIS A 404 12.34 28.42 10.65
N ALA A 405 13.60 28.89 10.63
CA ALA A 405 14.04 30.20 11.12
C ALA A 405 13.26 31.37 10.49
N ASN A 406 13.02 31.28 9.19
CA ASN A 406 12.33 32.27 8.36
C ASN A 406 10.79 32.28 8.52
N CYS A 407 10.21 31.32 9.25
CA CYS A 407 8.76 31.18 9.33
C CYS A 407 8.24 31.37 10.76
N LYS A 408 8.55 30.45 11.69
CA LYS A 408 8.10 30.44 13.10
C LYS A 408 6.58 30.60 13.36
N LYS A 409 5.74 30.68 12.32
CA LYS A 409 4.28 30.80 12.43
C LYS A 409 3.65 29.49 12.90
N LYS A 410 2.53 29.63 13.62
CA LYS A 410 1.75 28.52 14.18
C LYS A 410 0.62 28.15 13.22
N PHE A 411 0.28 26.89 13.08
CA PHE A 411 -0.90 26.44 12.35
C PHE A 411 -1.45 25.14 12.96
N GLN A 412 -2.67 24.77 12.58
CA GLN A 412 -3.26 23.47 12.89
C GLN A 412 -3.76 22.80 11.61
N GLN A 413 -3.78 21.47 11.62
CA GLN A 413 -4.28 20.67 10.50
C GLN A 413 -5.11 19.49 11.01
N ILE A 414 -6.26 19.25 10.37
CA ILE A 414 -7.15 18.12 10.65
C ILE A 414 -7.66 17.55 9.31
N GLU A 415 -7.64 16.22 9.16
CA GLU A 415 -8.32 15.58 8.02
C GLU A 415 -9.84 15.62 8.21
N CYS A 416 -10.57 16.02 7.17
CA CYS A 416 -12.02 15.92 7.18
C CYS A 416 -12.46 14.44 7.20
N PRO A 417 -13.30 14.01 8.15
CA PRO A 417 -13.78 12.63 8.22
C PRO A 417 -14.66 12.23 7.04
N HIS A 418 -15.16 13.20 6.24
CA HIS A 418 -16.06 12.94 5.11
C HIS A 418 -15.33 12.73 3.78
N CYS A 419 -14.27 13.49 3.54
CA CYS A 419 -13.57 13.46 2.24
C CYS A 419 -12.06 13.19 2.36
N SER A 420 -11.53 12.98 3.58
CA SER A 420 -10.09 12.92 3.84
C SER A 420 -9.30 14.18 3.44
N GLY A 421 -9.98 15.26 3.06
CA GLY A 421 -9.34 16.51 2.70
C GLY A 421 -8.75 17.20 3.93
N SER A 422 -7.51 17.68 3.81
CA SER A 422 -6.84 18.44 4.87
C SER A 422 -7.49 19.81 5.05
N ASN A 423 -7.92 20.11 6.28
CA ASN A 423 -8.35 21.43 6.72
C ASN A 423 -7.21 22.09 7.49
N ILE A 424 -6.88 23.33 7.13
CA ILE A 424 -5.69 24.02 7.63
C ILE A 424 -6.12 25.37 8.22
N TRP A 425 -5.82 25.55 9.50
CA TRP A 425 -6.01 26.81 10.23
C TRP A 425 -4.67 27.51 10.34
N ARG A 426 -4.43 28.48 9.46
CA ARG A 426 -3.15 29.18 9.35
C ARG A 426 -2.80 30.02 10.59
N ASN A 427 -3.79 30.39 11.40
CA ASN A 427 -3.56 31.16 12.62
C ASN A 427 -3.56 30.30 13.88
N ALA A 428 -3.68 28.97 13.75
CA ALA A 428 -3.87 28.05 14.87
C ALA A 428 -5.05 28.45 15.78
N ASP A 429 -6.16 28.84 15.15
CA ASP A 429 -7.43 29.26 15.74
C ASP A 429 -8.50 28.15 15.70
N HIS A 430 -8.11 26.89 15.44
CA HIS A 430 -9.04 25.77 15.60
C HIS A 430 -9.25 25.46 17.08
N GLU A 431 -10.49 25.60 17.52
CA GLU A 431 -10.92 25.22 18.85
C GLU A 431 -11.37 23.76 18.89
N GLU A 432 -10.78 22.99 19.80
CA GLU A 432 -11.15 21.59 20.00
C GLU A 432 -12.64 21.47 20.36
N GLY A 433 -13.35 20.56 19.69
CA GLY A 433 -14.79 20.35 19.85
C GLY A 433 -15.68 21.40 19.18
N ALA A 434 -15.12 22.44 18.56
CA ALA A 434 -15.90 23.39 17.77
C ALA A 434 -16.39 22.76 16.46
N VAL A 435 -17.60 23.15 16.04
CA VAL A 435 -18.15 22.73 14.75
C VAL A 435 -17.35 23.40 13.64
N SER A 436 -16.71 22.60 12.81
CA SER A 436 -15.90 23.02 11.68
C SER A 436 -16.59 22.62 10.38
N ILE A 437 -16.50 23.48 9.36
CA ILE A 437 -16.98 23.20 8.00
C ILE A 437 -15.78 22.80 7.16
N CYS A 438 -15.88 21.70 6.41
CA CYS A 438 -14.81 21.29 5.51
C CYS A 438 -14.51 22.38 4.46
N ALA A 439 -13.25 22.81 4.38
CA ALA A 439 -12.79 23.83 3.44
C ALA A 439 -12.94 23.39 1.96
N HIS A 440 -12.87 22.09 1.70
CA HIS A 440 -12.96 21.50 0.36
C HIS A 440 -14.34 21.74 -0.27
N GLU A 441 -14.34 22.32 -1.47
CA GLU A 441 -15.54 22.77 -2.17
C GLU A 441 -16.55 21.66 -2.43
N ASN A 442 -16.08 20.47 -2.80
CA ASN A 442 -16.92 19.30 -3.06
C ASN A 442 -17.44 18.62 -1.78
N CYS A 443 -17.03 19.08 -0.60
CA CYS A 443 -17.42 18.47 0.67
C CYS A 443 -18.36 19.38 1.45
N LYS A 444 -17.89 20.54 1.93
CA LYS A 444 -18.62 21.50 2.78
C LYS A 444 -19.42 20.92 3.97
N LYS A 445 -19.23 19.65 4.33
CA LYS A 445 -19.90 19.01 5.47
C LYS A 445 -19.27 19.48 6.78
N THR A 446 -20.11 19.55 7.82
CA THR A 446 -19.66 19.87 9.17
C THR A 446 -19.02 18.66 9.85
N PHE A 447 -18.09 18.91 10.75
CA PHE A 447 -17.52 17.91 11.63
C PHE A 447 -17.02 18.57 12.93
N GLN A 448 -16.75 17.75 13.94
CA GLN A 448 -16.04 18.17 15.16
C GLN A 448 -14.88 17.21 15.42
N GLN A 449 -13.84 17.70 16.08
CA GLN A 449 -12.68 16.91 16.46
C GLN A 449 -12.35 17.15 17.94
N LEU A 450 -12.01 16.07 18.66
CA LEU A 450 -11.44 16.13 20.01
C LEU A 450 -10.27 15.17 20.17
N ILE A 451 -9.40 15.48 21.11
CA ILE A 451 -8.28 14.66 21.55
C ILE A 451 -8.65 14.02 22.88
N CYS A 452 -8.65 12.69 22.96
CA CYS A 452 -8.92 12.00 24.22
C CYS A 452 -7.84 12.33 25.26
N PRO A 453 -8.17 12.75 26.49
CA PRO A 453 -7.16 13.10 27.51
C PRO A 453 -6.44 11.88 28.10
N HIS A 454 -6.92 10.66 27.83
CA HIS A 454 -6.34 9.42 28.34
C HIS A 454 -5.28 8.83 27.40
N CYS A 455 -5.61 8.70 26.12
CA CYS A 455 -4.72 8.10 25.11
C CYS A 455 -4.17 9.11 24.10
N TYR A 456 -4.59 10.38 24.21
CA TYR A 456 -4.22 11.48 23.33
C TYR A 456 -4.59 11.26 21.85
N GLN A 457 -5.44 10.30 21.55
CA GLN A 457 -5.87 10.04 20.18
C GLN A 457 -6.98 11.00 19.76
N SER A 458 -6.95 11.37 18.48
CA SER A 458 -8.00 12.17 17.84
C SER A 458 -9.29 11.35 17.69
N MET A 459 -10.42 12.01 17.87
CA MET A 459 -11.78 11.50 17.72
C MET A 459 -12.55 12.51 16.89
N GLN A 460 -13.38 12.03 15.97
CA GLN A 460 -14.10 12.88 15.04
C GLN A 460 -15.58 12.51 15.01
N TRP A 461 -16.43 13.54 14.91
CA TRP A 461 -17.88 13.41 14.75
C TRP A 461 -18.28 13.95 13.38
N THR A 462 -18.70 13.06 12.49
CA THR A 462 -19.15 13.40 11.12
C THR A 462 -20.46 14.18 11.11
N ASN A 463 -21.28 14.07 12.15
CA ASN A 463 -22.56 14.77 12.27
C ASN A 463 -22.48 16.05 13.11
N ALA A 464 -21.29 16.41 13.60
CA ALA A 464 -21.08 17.56 14.49
C ALA A 464 -22.07 17.62 15.67
N LYS A 465 -22.38 16.46 16.27
CA LYS A 465 -23.27 16.33 17.45
C LYS A 465 -22.55 16.19 18.79
N TYR A 466 -21.23 16.37 18.84
CA TYR A 466 -20.54 16.40 20.12
C TYR A 466 -20.96 17.65 20.90
N ARG A 467 -21.37 17.42 22.16
CA ARG A 467 -21.74 18.48 23.09
C ARG A 467 -20.65 18.61 24.14
N MET A 468 -20.08 19.80 24.25
CA MET A 468 -19.08 20.10 25.28
C MET A 468 -19.64 19.78 26.67
N GLY A 469 -18.84 19.19 27.56
CA GLY A 469 -19.27 18.77 28.89
C GLY A 469 -20.11 17.48 28.93
N SER A 470 -20.53 16.94 27.77
CA SER A 470 -21.14 15.61 27.73
C SER A 470 -20.12 14.51 28.01
N ILE A 471 -20.56 13.46 28.70
CA ILE A 471 -19.73 12.28 28.95
C ILE A 471 -19.42 11.63 27.60
N THR A 472 -18.14 11.54 27.29
CA THR A 472 -17.65 10.96 26.04
C THR A 472 -16.79 9.75 26.33
N VAL A 473 -17.12 8.63 25.71
CA VAL A 473 -16.33 7.39 25.78
C VAL A 473 -15.34 7.38 24.61
N CYS A 474 -14.06 7.22 24.90
CA CYS A 474 -13.05 7.13 23.84
C CYS A 474 -13.28 5.86 22.98
N PRO A 475 -13.47 5.98 21.65
CA PRO A 475 -13.76 4.83 20.79
C PRO A 475 -12.53 3.95 20.53
N GLN A 476 -11.32 4.44 20.82
CA GLN A 476 -10.07 3.76 20.50
C GLN A 476 -9.93 2.42 21.23
N ASN A 477 -9.53 1.39 20.48
CA ASN A 477 -9.23 0.07 21.02
C ASN A 477 -8.05 0.21 22.00
N GLY A 478 -8.28 -0.17 23.27
CA GLY A 478 -7.30 -0.04 24.36
C GLY A 478 -7.49 1.16 25.29
N CYS A 479 -8.33 2.14 24.95
CA CYS A 479 -8.67 3.23 25.89
C CYS A 479 -10.04 3.00 26.53
N LYS A 480 -11.14 3.12 25.77
CA LYS A 480 -12.54 2.96 26.24
C LYS A 480 -12.93 3.72 27.53
N LYS A 481 -12.07 4.60 28.04
CA LYS A 481 -12.33 5.44 29.21
C LYS A 481 -13.26 6.60 28.86
N SER A 482 -14.16 6.91 29.77
CA SER A 482 -15.00 8.10 29.74
C SER A 482 -14.18 9.35 30.11
N PHE A 483 -14.56 10.50 29.58
CA PHE A 483 -14.05 11.80 29.98
C PHE A 483 -15.05 12.89 29.58
N GLN A 484 -14.85 14.10 30.09
CA GLN A 484 -15.57 15.31 29.65
C GLN A 484 -14.58 16.42 29.35
N LYS A 485 -14.95 17.34 28.46
CA LYS A 485 -14.16 18.54 28.15
C LYS A 485 -15.03 19.79 28.11
N LEU A 486 -14.48 20.94 28.49
CA LEU A 486 -15.10 22.27 28.38
C LEU A 486 -14.09 23.30 27.91
N CYS A 487 -14.51 24.33 27.18
CA CYS A 487 -13.71 25.54 27.02
C CYS A 487 -14.05 26.54 28.13
N CYS A 488 -13.02 27.14 28.72
CA CYS A 488 -13.17 28.24 29.66
C CYS A 488 -13.85 29.44 28.98
N ALA A 489 -14.85 30.02 29.64
CA ALA A 489 -15.58 31.19 29.12
C ALA A 489 -14.71 32.46 28.99
N HIS A 490 -13.55 32.51 29.64
CA HIS A 490 -12.68 33.68 29.69
C HIS A 490 -11.50 33.62 28.73
N CYS A 491 -10.81 32.47 28.69
CA CYS A 491 -9.56 32.32 27.96
C CYS A 491 -9.63 31.27 26.85
N THR A 492 -10.81 30.70 26.60
CA THR A 492 -11.12 29.65 25.60
C THR A 492 -10.32 28.35 25.72
N GLN A 493 -9.38 28.26 26.66
CA GLN A 493 -8.60 27.05 26.90
C GLN A 493 -9.49 25.87 27.32
N THR A 494 -9.15 24.69 26.80
CA THR A 494 -9.88 23.45 27.07
C THR A 494 -9.49 22.88 28.44
N ILE A 495 -10.49 22.54 29.25
CA ILE A 495 -10.42 21.89 30.55
C ILE A 495 -10.92 20.46 30.37
N SER A 496 -10.23 19.49 30.97
CA SER A 496 -10.55 18.06 30.81
C SER A 496 -10.77 17.39 32.15
N TRP A 497 -11.87 16.66 32.30
CA TRP A 497 -12.14 15.76 33.41
C TRP A 497 -11.93 14.32 32.92
N LYS A 498 -10.80 13.71 33.29
CA LYS A 498 -10.47 12.33 32.94
C LYS A 498 -11.45 11.33 33.52
N ASP A 499 -12.13 11.68 34.60
CA ASP A 499 -12.96 10.76 35.37
C ASP A 499 -14.46 10.98 35.07
N ALA A 500 -14.76 11.89 34.13
CA ALA A 500 -16.12 12.30 33.76
C ALA A 500 -16.98 12.75 34.96
N THR A 501 -16.38 13.52 35.86
CA THR A 501 -17.01 14.02 37.10
C THR A 501 -17.63 15.41 36.98
N TYR A 502 -17.51 16.08 35.83
CA TYR A 502 -18.15 17.38 35.62
C TYR A 502 -19.67 17.23 35.56
N LYS A 503 -20.38 18.05 36.33
CA LYS A 503 -21.84 18.16 36.29
C LYS A 503 -22.22 19.50 35.71
N GLU A 504 -23.23 19.50 34.84
CA GLU A 504 -23.75 20.73 34.24
C GLU A 504 -24.20 21.73 35.31
N GLY A 505 -23.99 23.03 35.08
CA GLY A 505 -24.33 24.09 36.04
C GLY A 505 -23.38 24.24 37.22
N THR A 506 -22.43 23.33 37.44
CA THR A 506 -21.41 23.50 38.48
C THR A 506 -20.46 24.64 38.16
N ILE A 507 -20.01 25.35 39.20
CA ILE A 507 -18.99 26.39 39.07
C ILE A 507 -17.66 25.70 38.76
N VAL A 508 -17.06 26.08 37.63
CA VAL A 508 -15.74 25.62 37.21
C VAL A 508 -14.76 26.76 37.36
N ASN A 509 -13.73 26.56 38.18
CA ASN A 509 -12.57 27.44 38.21
C ASN A 509 -11.62 27.05 37.08
N CYS A 510 -11.26 28.01 36.23
CA CYS A 510 -10.28 27.76 35.18
C CYS A 510 -8.93 27.33 35.79
N PRO A 511 -8.39 26.14 35.47
CA PRO A 511 -7.17 25.65 36.13
C PRO A 511 -5.90 26.39 35.68
N TYR A 512 -5.95 27.13 34.57
CA TYR A 512 -4.81 27.81 33.98
C TYR A 512 -4.41 29.08 34.74
N ASP A 513 -3.11 29.25 34.99
CA ASP A 513 -2.51 30.34 35.79
C ASP A 513 -2.81 31.73 35.25
N ASN A 514 -2.87 31.88 33.93
CA ASN A 514 -3.22 33.14 33.27
C ASN A 514 -4.72 33.49 33.33
N CYS A 515 -5.57 32.65 33.94
CA CYS A 515 -7.01 32.88 33.97
C CYS A 515 -7.58 32.78 35.38
N LYS A 516 -7.59 31.60 36.02
CA LYS A 516 -8.16 31.34 37.36
C LYS A 516 -9.59 31.83 37.66
N LYS A 517 -10.30 32.41 36.70
CA LYS A 517 -11.65 32.94 36.87
C LYS A 517 -12.70 31.82 36.89
N PRO A 518 -13.73 31.91 37.76
CA PRO A 518 -14.83 30.96 37.82
C PRO A 518 -15.77 31.16 36.64
N PHE A 519 -16.37 30.11 36.11
CA PHE A 519 -17.45 30.21 35.11
C PHE A 519 -18.45 29.06 35.28
N GLN A 520 -19.63 29.20 34.71
CA GLN A 520 -20.64 28.12 34.65
C GLN A 520 -21.08 27.90 33.21
N ARG A 521 -21.46 26.65 32.89
CA ARG A 521 -22.05 26.29 31.61
C ARG A 521 -23.32 25.48 31.82
N VAL A 522 -24.38 25.87 31.12
CA VAL A 522 -25.63 25.10 31.02
C VAL A 522 -26.08 25.06 29.58
N TYR A 523 -27.03 24.20 29.26
CA TYR A 523 -27.56 24.06 27.92
C TYR A 523 -29.05 24.34 27.91
N CYS A 524 -29.49 25.08 26.90
CA CYS A 524 -30.91 25.26 26.69
C CYS A 524 -31.56 23.91 26.34
N PRO A 525 -32.58 23.43 27.09
CA PRO A 525 -33.27 22.19 26.76
C PRO A 525 -34.04 22.28 25.45
N CYS A 526 -34.37 23.49 24.99
CA CYS A 526 -35.15 23.70 23.77
C CYS A 526 -34.31 23.70 22.49
N CYS A 527 -33.17 24.40 22.47
CA CYS A 527 -32.32 24.48 21.27
C CYS A 527 -30.98 23.75 21.40
N LEU A 528 -30.69 23.19 22.59
CA LEU A 528 -29.42 22.53 22.93
C LEU A 528 -28.19 23.45 22.79
N GLY A 529 -28.41 24.77 22.70
CA GLY A 529 -27.37 25.78 22.67
C GLY A 529 -26.67 25.89 24.03
N SER A 530 -25.34 26.03 23.99
CA SER A 530 -24.51 26.19 25.19
C SER A 530 -24.57 27.63 25.71
N ILE A 531 -25.03 27.83 26.93
CA ILE A 531 -25.06 29.13 27.58
C ILE A 531 -23.92 29.20 28.60
N LEU A 532 -23.10 30.25 28.51
CA LEU A 532 -21.87 30.44 29.27
C LEU A 532 -22.01 31.67 30.18
N TRP A 533 -21.84 31.48 31.49
CA TRP A 533 -21.79 32.59 32.47
C TRP A 533 -20.35 32.82 32.90
N LYS A 534 -19.82 33.97 32.54
CA LYS A 534 -18.46 34.39 32.91
C LYS A 534 -18.31 34.70 34.40
N ASN A 535 -19.36 35.14 35.08
CA ASN A 535 -19.26 35.55 36.49
C ASN A 535 -19.57 34.42 37.47
N ALA A 536 -19.98 33.24 36.98
CA ALA A 536 -20.39 32.10 37.81
C ALA A 536 -21.43 32.44 38.90
N ASP A 537 -22.33 33.36 38.59
CA ASP A 537 -23.37 33.89 39.46
C ASP A 537 -24.73 33.19 39.25
N TYR A 538 -24.76 32.10 38.49
CA TYR A 538 -25.96 31.32 38.20
C TYR A 538 -26.29 30.37 39.38
N LYS A 539 -27.58 30.33 39.76
CA LYS A 539 -28.11 29.44 40.82
C LYS A 539 -29.02 28.35 40.22
N LEU A 540 -28.75 27.08 40.53
CA LEU A 540 -29.63 25.95 40.20
C LEU A 540 -31.08 26.23 40.61
N GLY A 541 -32.05 25.88 39.76
CA GLY A 541 -33.46 26.19 39.96
C GLY A 541 -33.89 27.59 39.50
N SER A 542 -32.97 28.43 39.03
CA SER A 542 -33.35 29.74 38.48
C SER A 542 -34.03 29.61 37.13
N LEU A 543 -35.05 30.43 36.92
CA LEU A 543 -35.72 30.60 35.63
C LEU A 543 -34.86 31.51 34.74
N ILE A 544 -34.40 30.99 33.61
CA ILE A 544 -33.54 31.75 32.67
C ILE A 544 -34.11 31.72 31.25
N THR A 545 -33.83 32.76 30.49
CA THR A 545 -34.17 32.85 29.06
C THR A 545 -32.96 32.53 28.21
N CYS A 546 -33.13 31.62 27.25
CA CYS A 546 -32.07 31.30 26.29
C CYS A 546 -31.65 32.56 25.51
N PRO A 547 -30.36 32.99 25.53
CA PRO A 547 -29.93 34.24 24.91
C PRO A 547 -29.85 34.17 23.38
N TYR A 548 -29.98 32.97 22.80
CA TYR A 548 -29.97 32.81 21.36
C TYR A 548 -31.26 33.35 20.74
N GLN A 549 -31.13 34.27 19.78
CA GLN A 549 -32.25 34.94 19.09
C GLN A 549 -33.27 33.96 18.50
N HIS A 550 -32.82 32.81 17.98
CA HIS A 550 -33.70 31.79 17.41
C HIS A 550 -34.45 30.94 18.45
N CYS A 551 -34.11 31.06 19.73
CA CYS A 551 -34.70 30.25 20.79
C CYS A 551 -35.54 31.10 21.74
N GLN A 552 -34.93 32.04 22.48
CA GLN A 552 -35.59 32.93 23.45
C GLN A 552 -36.60 32.27 24.42
N LYS A 553 -36.56 30.93 24.56
CA LYS A 553 -37.44 30.19 25.48
C LYS A 553 -36.88 30.27 26.89
N THR A 554 -37.80 30.40 27.83
CA THR A 554 -37.50 30.39 29.26
C THR A 554 -37.57 28.97 29.81
N PHE A 555 -36.63 28.60 30.66
CA PHE A 555 -36.59 27.29 31.31
C PHE A 555 -35.95 27.37 32.69
N ILE A 556 -36.31 26.41 33.55
CA ILE A 556 -35.63 26.20 34.83
C ILE A 556 -34.40 25.36 34.54
N VAL A 557 -33.22 25.80 34.97
CA VAL A 557 -32.04 24.94 34.84
C VAL A 557 -31.97 23.97 36.00
N ASN A 558 -32.08 22.71 35.62
CA ASN A 558 -32.03 21.54 36.47
C ASN A 558 -30.61 20.97 36.46
N SER A 559 -30.23 20.33 37.57
CA SER A 559 -28.93 19.70 37.78
C SER A 559 -28.70 18.46 36.93
#